data_AF-A0AAD8C5N5-F1
#
_entry.id   AF-A0AAD8C5N5-F1
#
_cell.length_a   1.000
_cell.length_b   1.000
_cell.length_c   1.000
_cell.angle_alpha   90.00
_cell.angle_beta   90.00
_cell.angle_gamma   90.00
#
_symmetry.space_group_name_H-M   'P 1'
#
loop_
_entity.id
_entity.type
_entity.pdbx_description
1 polymer ?
#
loop_
_entity_poly.entity_id
_entity_poly.type
_entity_poly.pdbx_seq_one_letter_code
_entity_poly.pdbx_strand_id
1 'polypeptide(L)'
;MTVREASKLTINVIMEFWKKASIPTRAEQHCIQKLESVFYEWKGLQKHKSRSGEAHKKQEHEFVSHLEDLFDIAHQDALTIISNPEDRAFLLRQREKGCPGSIGVRDKVTERKARAAGERKQAEARRRQ
;
A
#
# COMPACT_ATOMS: atom_id res chain seq x y z
N MET A 1 -16.63 -20.25 0.78
CA MET A 1 -15.82 -19.19 0.18
C MET A 1 -14.66 -19.83 -0.57
N THR A 2 -14.57 -19.60 -1.88
CA THR A 2 -13.47 -20.08 -2.72
C THR A 2 -12.26 -19.15 -2.63
N VAL A 3 -11.08 -19.61 -3.09
CA VAL A 3 -9.87 -18.76 -3.17
C VAL A 3 -10.14 -17.54 -4.05
N ARG A 4 -10.85 -17.73 -5.17
CA ARG A 4 -11.22 -16.63 -6.08
C ARG A 4 -12.12 -15.59 -5.42
N GLU A 5 -13.14 -16.02 -4.69
CA GLU A 5 -14.02 -15.12 -3.94
C GLU A 5 -13.26 -14.33 -2.88
N ALA A 6 -12.41 -15.02 -2.11
CA ALA A 6 -11.58 -14.41 -1.07
C ALA A 6 -10.60 -13.38 -1.66
N SER A 7 -9.89 -13.74 -2.74
CA SER A 7 -8.97 -12.84 -3.42
C SER A 7 -9.67 -11.62 -3.98
N LYS A 8 -10.86 -11.80 -4.59
CA LYS A 8 -11.66 -10.69 -5.11
C LYS A 8 -12.06 -9.71 -4.00
N LEU A 9 -12.56 -10.22 -2.87
CA LEU A 9 -12.94 -9.39 -1.72
C LEU A 9 -11.73 -8.60 -1.18
N THR A 10 -10.60 -9.28 -0.97
CA THR A 10 -9.37 -8.65 -0.49
C THR A 10 -8.88 -7.56 -1.46
N ILE A 11 -8.79 -7.86 -2.76
CA ILE A 11 -8.31 -6.90 -3.76
C ILE A 11 -9.22 -5.68 -3.84
N ASN A 12 -10.54 -5.84 -3.76
CA ASN A 12 -11.46 -4.71 -3.76
C ASN A 12 -11.23 -3.76 -2.57
N VAL A 13 -11.06 -4.32 -1.37
CA VAL A 13 -10.73 -3.54 -0.17
C VAL A 13 -9.41 -2.80 -0.36
N ILE A 14 -8.37 -3.48 -0.86
CA ILE A 14 -7.07 -2.85 -1.12
C ILE A 14 -7.19 -1.75 -2.17
N MET A 15 -7.87 -1.99 -3.29
CA MET A 15 -8.07 -0.99 -4.34
C MET A 15 -8.75 0.28 -3.83
N GLU A 16 -9.67 0.18 -2.87
CA GLU A 16 -10.25 1.37 -2.23
C GLU A 16 -9.22 2.21 -1.48
N PHE A 17 -8.24 1.60 -0.82
CA PHE A 17 -7.15 2.34 -0.16
C PHE A 17 -6.27 3.06 -1.19
N TRP A 18 -5.89 2.39 -2.27
CA TRP A 18 -5.10 3.00 -3.35
C TRP A 18 -5.87 4.13 -4.06
N LYS A 19 -7.18 3.96 -4.25
CA LYS A 19 -8.07 5.00 -4.79
C LYS A 19 -8.16 6.22 -3.86
N LYS A 20 -8.22 6.02 -2.54
CA LYS A 20 -8.20 7.12 -1.55
C LYS A 20 -6.87 7.89 -1.56
N ALA A 21 -5.78 7.23 -1.93
CA ALA A 21 -4.46 7.83 -2.11
C ALA A 21 -4.26 8.46 -3.51
N SER A 22 -5.28 8.45 -4.37
CA SER A 22 -5.21 8.94 -5.76
C SER A 22 -4.13 8.26 -6.61
N ILE A 23 -3.77 7.00 -6.28
CA ILE A 23 -2.75 6.26 -7.01
C ILE A 23 -3.43 5.35 -8.03
N PRO A 24 -3.05 5.42 -9.31
CA PRO A 24 -3.57 4.52 -10.33
C PRO A 24 -3.11 3.08 -10.05
N THR A 25 -4.04 2.14 -10.12
CA THR A 25 -3.80 0.71 -9.92
C THR A 25 -3.80 -0.06 -11.24
N ARG A 26 -3.28 -1.29 -11.22
CA ARG A 26 -3.47 -2.25 -12.32
C ARG A 26 -4.92 -2.74 -12.36
N ALA A 27 -5.30 -3.37 -13.47
CA ALA A 27 -6.62 -4.00 -13.58
C ALA A 27 -6.86 -5.03 -12.47
N GLU A 28 -8.10 -5.10 -11.97
CA GLU A 28 -8.53 -5.97 -10.87
C GLU A 28 -8.10 -7.43 -11.08
N GLN A 29 -8.29 -7.94 -12.31
CA GLN A 29 -7.95 -9.31 -12.66
C GLN A 29 -6.47 -9.64 -12.45
N HIS A 30 -5.56 -8.72 -12.80
CA HIS A 30 -4.12 -8.93 -12.59
C HIS A 30 -3.75 -8.89 -11.11
N CYS A 31 -4.42 -8.05 -10.33
CA CYS A 31 -4.20 -7.99 -8.88
C CYS A 31 -4.70 -9.26 -8.19
N ILE A 32 -5.87 -9.78 -8.60
CA ILE A 32 -6.40 -11.07 -8.13
C ILE A 32 -5.44 -12.20 -8.47
N GLN A 33 -4.96 -12.27 -9.71
CA GLN A 33 -4.02 -13.31 -10.14
C GLN A 33 -2.71 -13.27 -9.32
N LYS A 34 -2.18 -12.08 -9.04
CA LYS A 34 -0.99 -11.90 -8.17
C LYS A 34 -1.23 -12.46 -6.76
N LEU A 35 -2.38 -12.16 -6.16
CA LEU A 35 -2.71 -12.65 -4.83
C LEU A 35 -2.92 -14.17 -4.80
N GLU A 36 -3.57 -14.72 -5.83
CA GLU A 36 -3.75 -16.16 -5.99
C GLU A 36 -2.41 -16.88 -6.18
N SER A 37 -1.49 -16.34 -6.98
CA SER A 37 -0.17 -16.97 -7.19
C SER A 37 0.62 -17.05 -5.89
N VAL A 38 0.62 -15.99 -5.08
CA VAL A 38 1.27 -15.98 -3.75
C VAL A 38 0.64 -17.02 -2.81
N PHE A 39 -0.69 -17.16 -2.83
CA PHE A 39 -1.37 -18.18 -2.04
C PHE A 39 -0.97 -19.61 -2.45
N TYR A 40 -0.88 -19.89 -3.76
CA TYR A 40 -0.48 -21.21 -4.23
C TYR A 40 1.01 -21.51 -3.99
N GLU A 41 1.88 -20.51 -4.08
CA GLU A 41 3.28 -20.61 -3.71
C GLU A 41 3.42 -20.98 -2.21
N TRP A 42 2.72 -20.25 -1.34
CA TRP A 42 2.64 -20.56 0.09
C TRP A 42 2.13 -21.97 0.37
N LYS A 43 1.06 -22.39 -0.32
CA LYS A 43 0.51 -23.76 -0.22
C LYS A 43 1.56 -24.81 -0.57
N GLY A 44 2.37 -24.55 -1.59
CA GLY A 44 3.48 -25.42 -2.01
C GLY A 44 4.56 -25.52 -0.93
N LEU A 45 4.98 -24.38 -0.36
CA LEU A 45 5.93 -24.33 0.74
C LEU A 45 5.39 -25.06 1.97
N GLN A 46 4.14 -24.82 2.34
CA GLN A 46 3.47 -25.46 3.48
C GLN A 46 3.45 -26.99 3.37
N LYS A 47 3.25 -27.53 2.17
CA LYS A 47 3.26 -28.99 1.92
C LYS A 47 4.62 -29.62 2.24
N HIS A 48 5.69 -28.85 2.13
CA HIS A 48 7.06 -29.30 2.29
C HIS A 48 7.74 -28.78 3.56
N LYS A 49 6.98 -28.26 4.52
CA LYS A 49 7.46 -27.69 5.79
C LYS A 49 8.43 -28.56 6.62
N SER A 50 8.45 -29.87 6.41
CA SER A 50 9.36 -30.80 7.11
C SER A 50 10.72 -30.93 6.43
N ARG A 51 10.89 -30.41 5.20
CA ARG A 51 12.17 -30.42 4.49
C ARG A 51 13.08 -29.36 5.08
N SER A 52 14.25 -29.76 5.56
CA SER A 52 15.25 -28.86 6.15
C SER A 52 16.38 -28.48 5.20
N GLY A 53 16.29 -28.88 3.92
CA GLY A 53 17.31 -28.62 2.91
C GLY A 53 17.52 -27.13 2.65
N GLU A 54 18.77 -26.76 2.40
CA GLU A 54 19.19 -25.36 2.18
C GLU A 54 18.40 -24.67 1.06
N ALA A 55 18.15 -25.38 -0.04
CA ALA A 55 17.33 -24.88 -1.15
C ALA A 55 15.90 -24.53 -0.72
N HIS A 56 15.30 -25.29 0.21
CA HIS A 56 13.95 -25.03 0.69
C HIS A 56 13.93 -23.80 1.61
N LYS A 57 14.90 -23.70 2.53
CA LYS A 57 15.04 -22.52 3.40
C LYS A 57 15.26 -21.24 2.60
N LYS A 58 16.01 -21.31 1.50
CA LYS A 58 16.19 -20.20 0.58
C LYS A 58 14.85 -19.77 -0.05
N GLN A 59 14.04 -20.72 -0.51
CA GLN A 59 12.69 -20.42 -1.05
C GLN A 59 11.75 -19.82 -0.01
N GLU A 60 11.77 -20.32 1.23
CA GLU A 60 10.99 -19.74 2.33
C GLU A 60 11.42 -18.30 2.63
N HIS A 61 12.73 -18.03 2.64
CA HIS A 61 13.27 -16.69 2.84
C HIS A 61 12.88 -15.74 1.68
N GLU A 62 13.00 -16.20 0.43
CA GLU A 62 12.57 -15.44 -0.74
C GLU A 62 11.06 -15.12 -0.68
N PHE A 63 10.23 -16.11 -0.35
CA PHE A 63 8.79 -15.91 -0.18
C PHE A 63 8.47 -14.85 0.87
N VAL A 64 9.07 -14.94 2.07
CA VAL A 64 8.86 -13.95 3.15
C VAL A 64 9.30 -12.55 2.69
N SER A 65 10.40 -12.44 1.96
CA SER A 65 10.88 -11.14 1.46
C SER A 65 9.92 -10.47 0.47
N HIS A 66 9.16 -11.26 -0.31
CA HIS A 66 8.16 -10.74 -1.25
C HIS A 66 6.83 -10.35 -0.60
N LEU A 67 6.56 -10.75 0.65
CA LEU A 67 5.32 -10.41 1.34
C LEU A 67 5.19 -8.91 1.59
N GLU A 68 6.31 -8.20 1.78
CA GLU A 68 6.31 -6.74 1.93
C GLU A 68 5.76 -6.04 0.68
N ASP A 69 6.02 -6.59 -0.51
CA ASP A 69 5.60 -6.03 -1.80
C ASP A 69 4.26 -6.61 -2.33
N LEU A 70 3.59 -7.45 -1.54
CA LEU A 70 2.39 -8.18 -1.97
C LEU A 70 1.30 -7.23 -2.46
N PHE A 71 1.05 -6.15 -1.71
CA PHE A 71 -0.02 -5.20 -1.98
C PHE A 71 0.41 -3.96 -2.76
N ASP A 72 1.64 -3.90 -3.30
CA ASP A 72 1.94 -2.96 -4.38
C ASP A 72 1.18 -3.39 -5.64
N ILE A 73 0.01 -2.77 -5.84
CA ILE A 73 -0.86 -2.94 -7.00
C ILE A 73 -0.88 -1.70 -7.89
N ALA A 74 0.08 -0.79 -7.70
CA ALA A 74 0.20 0.41 -8.51
C ALA A 74 0.37 0.04 -10.00
N HIS A 75 -0.19 0.87 -10.86
CA HIS A 75 0.09 0.82 -12.29
C HIS A 75 1.61 0.91 -12.52
N GLN A 76 2.12 0.23 -13.55
CA GLN A 76 3.56 0.25 -13.86
C GLN A 76 4.05 1.68 -14.06
N ASP A 77 3.25 2.48 -14.78
CA ASP A 77 3.48 3.89 -15.04
C ASP A 77 2.87 4.83 -13.98
N ALA A 78 2.56 4.35 -12.77
CA ALA A 78 1.90 5.18 -11.76
C ALA A 78 2.68 6.47 -11.46
N LEU A 79 4.02 6.42 -11.43
CA LEU A 79 4.87 7.58 -11.16
C LEU A 79 4.87 8.63 -12.28
N THR A 80 4.46 8.28 -13.50
CA THR A 80 4.34 9.22 -14.63
C THR A 80 2.92 9.74 -14.75
N ILE A 81 1.92 8.91 -14.44
CA ILE A 81 0.50 9.28 -14.44
C ILE A 81 0.18 10.26 -13.29
N ILE A 82 0.77 10.05 -12.11
CA ILE A 82 0.56 10.93 -10.96
C ILE A 82 1.19 12.30 -11.22
N SER A 83 0.34 13.33 -11.39
CA SER A 83 0.81 14.72 -11.55
C SER A 83 1.15 15.39 -10.21
N ASN A 84 0.51 14.98 -9.11
CA ASN A 84 0.72 15.57 -7.80
C ASN A 84 2.04 15.07 -7.16
N PRO A 85 3.01 15.94 -6.86
CA PRO A 85 4.27 15.53 -6.25
C PRO A 85 4.10 14.87 -4.88
N GLU A 86 3.06 15.22 -4.11
CA GLU A 86 2.80 14.62 -2.79
C GLU A 86 2.37 13.15 -2.89
N ASP A 87 1.46 12.83 -3.83
CA ASP A 87 1.00 11.46 -4.11
C ASP A 87 2.15 10.60 -4.67
N ARG A 88 3.01 11.21 -5.50
CA ARG A 88 4.22 10.55 -6.03
C ARG A 88 5.21 10.22 -4.90
N ALA A 89 5.43 11.16 -3.97
CA ALA A 89 6.29 10.93 -2.81
C ALA A 89 5.70 9.89 -1.86
N PHE A 90 4.37 9.85 -1.70
CA PHE A 90 3.68 8.82 -0.94
C PHE A 90 3.91 7.43 -1.55
N LEU A 91 3.75 7.28 -2.88
CA LEU A 91 4.01 6.01 -3.56
C LEU A 91 5.47 5.55 -3.42
N LEU A 92 6.42 6.48 -3.53
CA LEU A 92 7.84 6.15 -3.31
C LEU A 92 8.10 5.67 -1.88
N ARG A 93 7.53 6.33 -0.86
CA ARG A 93 7.63 5.87 0.53
C ARG A 93 6.99 4.51 0.78
N GLN A 94 5.87 4.20 0.12
CA GLN A 94 5.26 2.88 0.23
C GLN A 94 6.16 1.75 -0.31
N ARG A 95 7.07 2.07 -1.25
CA ARG A 95 8.05 1.12 -1.80
C ARG A 95 9.36 1.06 -1.01
N GLU A 96 9.51 1.88 0.02
CA GLU A 96 10.65 1.78 0.94
C GLU A 96 10.47 0.57 1.86
N LYS A 97 11.53 -0.22 2.02
CA LYS A 97 11.50 -1.39 2.91
C LYS A 97 11.11 -0.99 4.33
N GLY A 98 10.25 -1.81 4.95
CA GLY A 98 9.73 -1.56 6.29
C GLY A 98 8.51 -0.64 6.37
N CYS A 99 7.95 -0.21 5.22
CA CYS A 99 6.70 0.53 5.10
C CYS A 99 6.54 1.65 6.15
N PRO A 100 7.39 2.70 6.11
CA PRO A 100 7.24 3.84 6.99
C PRO A 100 5.89 4.49 6.70
N GLY A 101 4.90 4.23 7.57
CA GLY A 101 3.54 4.71 7.39
C GLY A 101 3.49 6.20 7.07
N SER A 102 2.47 6.65 6.34
CA SER A 102 2.36 8.05 5.97
C SER A 102 0.93 8.58 6.09
N ILE A 103 0.84 9.86 6.47
CA ILE A 103 -0.42 10.59 6.61
C ILE A 103 -0.95 10.92 5.22
N GLY A 104 -2.21 10.58 4.95
CA GLY A 104 -2.86 10.78 3.67
C GLY A 104 -3.01 12.26 3.30
N VAL A 105 -3.16 12.55 2.01
CA VAL A 105 -3.21 13.94 1.50
C VAL A 105 -4.42 14.71 2.05
N ARG A 106 -5.60 14.10 2.18
CA ARG A 106 -6.78 14.74 2.78
C ARG A 106 -6.52 15.15 4.24
N ASP A 107 -5.77 14.34 4.98
CA ASP A 107 -5.45 14.60 6.37
C ASP A 107 -4.48 15.78 6.48
N LYS A 108 -3.47 15.84 5.61
CA LYS A 108 -2.55 16.99 5.53
C LYS A 108 -3.24 18.29 5.12
N VAL A 109 -4.18 18.26 4.18
CA VAL A 109 -4.96 19.46 3.80
C VAL A 109 -5.79 19.95 4.97
N THR A 110 -6.40 19.03 5.72
CA THR A 110 -7.16 19.34 6.93
C THR A 110 -6.26 19.92 8.01
N GLU A 111 -5.08 19.34 8.22
CA GLU A 111 -4.06 19.84 9.15
C GLU A 111 -3.59 21.26 8.78
N ARG A 112 -3.27 21.51 7.50
CA ARG A 112 -2.89 22.85 7.01
C ARG A 112 -3.99 23.88 7.26
N LYS A 113 -5.25 23.53 6.99
CA LYS A 113 -6.41 24.41 7.25
C LYS A 113 -6.62 24.67 8.74
N ALA A 114 -6.49 23.64 9.57
CA ALA A 114 -6.60 23.76 11.02
C ALA A 114 -5.51 24.66 11.59
N ARG A 115 -4.26 24.49 11.11
CA ARG A 115 -3.13 25.35 11.49
C ARG A 115 -3.36 26.80 11.09
N ALA A 116 -3.74 27.06 9.84
CA ALA A 116 -4.03 28.42 9.37
C ALA A 116 -5.18 29.07 10.15
N ALA A 117 -6.20 28.31 10.54
CA ALA A 117 -7.29 28.80 11.38
C ALA A 117 -6.82 29.12 12.81
N GLY A 118 -5.92 28.31 13.38
CA GLY A 118 -5.30 28.58 14.68
C GLY A 118 -4.45 29.85 14.68
N GLU A 119 -3.63 30.04 13.65
CA GLU A 119 -2.79 31.23 13.47
C GLU A 119 -3.66 32.51 13.35
N ARG A 120 -4.79 32.46 12.62
CA ARG A 120 -5.75 33.57 12.55
C ARG A 120 -6.36 33.92 13.91
N LYS A 121 -6.78 32.92 14.68
CA LYS A 121 -7.34 33.13 16.03
C LYS A 121 -6.32 33.75 16.98
N GLN A 122 -5.06 33.31 16.92
CA GLN A 122 -3.98 33.89 17.72
C GLN A 122 -3.67 35.33 17.30
N ALA A 123 -3.68 35.63 16.00
CA ALA A 123 -3.49 36.99 15.50
C ALA A 123 -4.63 37.93 15.91
N GLU A 124 -5.88 37.48 15.88
CA GLU A 124 -7.03 38.24 16.38
C GLU A 124 -6.98 38.47 17.90
N ALA A 125 -6.59 37.45 18.67
CA ALA A 125 -6.42 37.60 20.12
C ALA A 125 -5.34 38.63 20.46
N ARG A 126 -4.22 38.66 19.72
CA ARG A 126 -3.17 39.68 19.86
C ARG A 126 -3.60 41.08 19.44
N ARG A 127 -4.59 41.23 18.55
CA ARG A 127 -5.15 42.53 18.15
C ARG A 127 -6.19 43.09 19.13
N ARG A 128 -6.72 42.25 20.01
CA ARG A 128 -7.73 42.61 21.01
C ARG A 128 -7.13 42.89 22.40
N GLN A 129 -5.83 42.68 22.58
CA GLN A 129 -5.04 43.13 23.73
C GLN A 129 -4.44 44.50 23.43
#